data_AF-A0A8T7DR02-F1
#
_entry.id   AF-A0A8T7DR02-F1
#
_cell.length_a   1.000
_cell.length_b   1.000
_cell.length_c   1.000
_cell.angle_alpha   90.00
_cell.angle_beta   90.00
_cell.angle_gamma   90.00
#
_symmetry.space_group_name_H-M   'P 1'
#
loop_
_entity.id
_entity.type
_entity.pdbx_description
1 polymer ?
#
loop_
_entity_poly.entity_id
_entity_poly.type
_entity_poly.pdbx_seq_one_letter_code
_entity_poly.pdbx_strand_id
1 'polypeptide(L)'
;MVTVVIGLVLFVFIADRDPDGMNADGSIQYTVLKNGMKVIVQENRRAPVIVTQVWYKVGGSYEHNGITGISHVVEHMMFKGT
;
A
#
# COMPACT_ATOMS: atom_id res chain seq x y z
N MET A 1 17.34 -23.45 2.32
CA MET A 1 17.82 -22.08 2.11
C MET A 1 16.91 -21.45 1.07
N VAL A 2 15.84 -20.79 1.50
CA VAL A 2 14.80 -20.24 0.61
C VAL A 2 15.00 -18.75 0.55
N THR A 3 15.48 -18.26 -0.60
CA THR A 3 15.68 -16.84 -0.86
C THR A 3 14.32 -16.20 -1.09
N VAL A 4 13.83 -15.45 -0.11
CA VAL A 4 12.63 -14.62 -0.25
C VAL A 4 13.06 -13.30 -0.88
N VAL A 5 12.86 -13.17 -2.19
CA VAL A 5 13.03 -11.92 -2.92
C VAL A 5 11.73 -11.14 -2.82
N ILE A 6 11.59 -10.26 -1.83
CA ILE A 6 10.62 -9.15 -1.88
C ILE A 6 11.32 -8.02 -2.64
N GLY A 7 11.44 -8.21 -3.94
CA GLY A 7 12.05 -7.25 -4.86
C GLY A 7 10.95 -6.41 -5.51
N LEU A 8 10.80 -5.19 -5.02
CA LEU A 8 10.43 -4.00 -5.80
C LEU A 8 9.38 -4.25 -6.91
N VAL A 9 8.09 -4.19 -6.56
CA VAL A 9 7.07 -3.88 -7.57
C VAL A 9 7.19 -2.40 -7.90
N LEU A 10 8.16 -2.07 -8.75
CA LEU A 10 8.19 -0.82 -9.48
C LEU A 10 7.04 -0.90 -10.48
N PHE A 11 5.85 -0.41 -10.10
CA PHE A 11 4.82 -0.13 -11.09
C PHE A 11 5.31 1.04 -11.94
N VAL A 12 6.03 0.70 -13.02
CA VAL A 12 6.17 1.58 -14.17
C VAL A 12 4.75 1.83 -14.67
N PHE A 13 4.27 3.06 -14.52
CA PHE A 13 3.16 3.56 -15.32
C PHE A 13 3.64 3.54 -16.78
N ILE A 14 3.53 2.40 -17.46
CA ILE A 14 3.37 2.43 -18.90
C ILE A 14 1.99 3.02 -19.09
N ALA A 15 1.95 4.29 -19.49
CA ALA A 15 0.76 4.91 -20.02
C ALA A 15 0.38 4.12 -21.27
N ASP A 16 -0.37 3.04 -21.09
CA ASP A 16 -1.08 2.40 -22.17
C ASP A 16 -2.11 3.43 -22.63
N ARG A 17 -1.83 4.06 -23.77
CA ARG A 17 -2.80 4.91 -24.45
C ARG A 17 -3.87 3.96 -24.98
N ASP A 18 -4.87 3.70 -24.15
CA ASP A 18 -6.14 3.18 -24.62
C ASP A 18 -6.78 4.28 -25.51
N PRO A 19 -6.93 4.06 -26.83
CA PRO A 19 -7.48 5.07 -27.75
C PRO A 19 -8.99 5.23 -27.60
N ASP A 20 -9.66 4.30 -26.93
CA ASP A 20 -11.10 4.31 -26.74
C ASP A 20 -11.45 4.88 -25.37
N GLY A 21 -11.42 6.22 -25.29
CA GLY A 21 -12.07 7.07 -24.29
C GLY A 21 -12.52 6.39 -22.99
N MET A 22 -11.58 5.97 -22.15
CA MET A 22 -11.89 5.50 -20.81
C MET A 22 -12.26 6.70 -19.94
N ASN A 23 -13.57 6.93 -19.79
CA ASN A 23 -14.10 7.60 -18.62
C ASN A 23 -13.57 6.83 -17.39
N ALA A 24 -12.53 7.36 -16.74
CA ALA A 24 -12.09 6.92 -15.43
C ALA A 24 -13.14 7.33 -14.40
N ASP A 25 -14.30 6.68 -14.44
CA ASP A 25 -15.38 6.84 -13.46
C ASP A 25 -15.03 6.09 -12.17
N GLY A 26 -13.91 6.47 -11.57
CA GLY A 26 -13.57 6.08 -10.22
C GLY A 26 -13.34 7.35 -9.43
N SER A 27 -14.43 7.99 -8.99
CA SER A 27 -14.31 9.13 -8.07
C SER A 27 -13.45 8.72 -6.87
N ILE A 28 -12.30 9.39 -6.70
CA ILE A 28 -11.45 9.16 -5.55
C ILE A 28 -12.01 10.00 -4.40
N GLN A 29 -12.43 9.33 -3.34
CA GLN A 29 -12.95 9.98 -2.15
C GLN A 29 -11.86 10.02 -1.07
N TYR A 30 -11.68 11.20 -0.49
CA TYR A 30 -10.75 11.44 0.61
C TYR A 30 -11.55 11.78 1.86
N THR A 31 -11.26 11.10 2.97
CA THR A 31 -11.83 11.44 4.27
C THR A 31 -10.79 11.32 5.37
N VAL A 32 -10.97 12.08 6.44
CA VAL A 32 -10.13 12.02 7.64
C VAL A 32 -11.04 11.69 8.81
N LEU A 33 -10.72 10.60 9.50
CA LEU A 33 -11.48 10.15 10.67
C LEU A 33 -11.19 11.04 11.88
N LYS A 34 -12.04 10.93 12.92
CA LYS A 34 -11.88 11.68 14.18
C LYS A 34 -10.53 11.41 14.88
N ASN A 35 -9.94 10.24 14.67
CA ASN A 35 -8.62 9.87 15.20
C ASN A 35 -7.44 10.37 14.34
N GLY A 36 -7.70 11.13 13.26
CA GLY A 36 -6.69 11.66 12.36
C GLY A 36 -6.27 10.72 11.23
N MET A 37 -6.81 9.49 11.15
CA MET A 37 -6.50 8.57 10.05
C MET A 37 -7.07 9.06 8.73
N LYS A 38 -6.22 9.12 7.70
CA LYS A 38 -6.62 9.43 6.33
C LYS A 38 -7.10 8.16 5.65
N VAL A 39 -8.27 8.22 5.04
CA VAL A 39 -8.87 7.13 4.27
C VAL A 39 -9.07 7.62 2.84
N ILE A 40 -8.60 6.81 1.90
CA ILE A 40 -8.70 7.05 0.47
C ILE A 40 -9.48 5.88 -0.11
N VAL A 41 -10.60 6.16 -0.76
CA VAL A 41 -11.45 5.16 -1.40
C VAL A 41 -11.53 5.46 -2.88
N GLN A 42 -11.19 4.48 -3.71
CA GLN A 42 -11.39 4.54 -5.14
C GLN A 42 -12.35 3.42 -5.52
N GLU A 43 -13.53 3.80 -6.03
CA GLU A 43 -14.48 2.82 -6.55
C GLU A 43 -14.01 2.33 -7.91
N ASN A 44 -13.98 1.01 -8.10
CA ASN A 44 -13.67 0.36 -9.37
C ASN A 44 -14.64 -0.80 -9.60
N ARG A 45 -15.54 -0.64 -10.58
CA ARG A 45 -16.60 -1.61 -10.89
C ARG A 45 -16.19 -2.65 -11.94
N ARG A 46 -14.90 -2.76 -12.30
CA ARG A 46 -14.42 -3.68 -13.34
C ARG A 46 -14.46 -5.15 -12.90
N ALA A 47 -14.32 -5.44 -11.61
CA ALA A 47 -14.36 -6.78 -11.05
C ALA A 47 -14.91 -6.77 -9.61
N PRO A 48 -15.60 -7.82 -9.15
CA PRO A 48 -16.13 -7.93 -7.79
C PRO A 48 -15.02 -8.32 -6.80
N VAL A 49 -13.96 -7.51 -6.71
CA VAL A 49 -12.79 -7.73 -5.85
C VAL A 49 -12.48 -6.44 -5.09
N ILE A 50 -12.01 -6.58 -3.85
CA ILE A 50 -11.63 -5.45 -2.99
C ILE A 50 -10.17 -5.61 -2.60
N VAL A 51 -9.42 -4.51 -2.65
CA VAL A 51 -8.06 -4.42 -2.11
C VAL A 51 -8.10 -3.43 -0.94
N THR A 52 -7.60 -3.84 0.22
CA THR A 52 -7.43 -2.96 1.38
C THR A 52 -5.96 -2.87 1.73
N GLN A 53 -5.50 -1.66 2.03
CA GLN A 53 -4.10 -1.39 2.38
C GLN A 53 -4.07 -0.37 3.51
N VAL A 54 -3.18 -0.58 4.48
CA VAL A 54 -2.92 0.35 5.56
C VAL A 54 -1.46 0.77 5.47
N TRP A 55 -1.22 2.08 5.39
CA TRP A 55 0.10 2.65 5.21
C TRP A 55 0.55 3.34 6.50
N TYR A 56 1.63 2.84 7.09
CA TYR A 56 2.25 3.48 8.24
C TYR A 56 3.39 4.38 7.77
N LYS A 57 3.42 5.63 8.24
CA LYS A 57 4.48 6.59 7.92
C LYS A 57 5.72 6.35 8.82
N VAL A 58 6.27 5.14 8.77
CA VAL A 58 7.45 4.70 9.52
C VAL A 58 8.16 3.60 8.72
N GLY A 59 9.44 3.36 9.00
CA GLY A 59 10.23 2.31 8.34
C GLY A 59 11.70 2.41 8.74
N GLY A 60 12.56 1.65 8.05
CA GLY A 60 14.00 1.60 8.34
C GLY A 60 14.71 2.95 8.35
N SER A 61 14.23 3.95 7.60
CA SER A 61 14.79 5.31 7.61
C SER A 61 14.61 6.06 8.94
N TYR A 62 13.73 5.57 9.81
CA TYR A 62 13.49 6.14 11.15
C TYR A 62 14.26 5.40 12.24
N GLU A 63 15.05 4.37 11.88
CA GLU A 63 15.82 3.58 12.84
C GLU A 63 17.18 4.23 13.12
N HIS A 64 17.67 4.06 14.34
CA HIS A 64 19.02 4.44 14.72
C HIS A 64 19.93 3.21 14.85
N ASN A 65 21.23 3.46 14.86
CA ASN A 65 22.23 2.41 15.06
C ASN A 65 21.95 1.63 16.34
N GLY A 66 22.05 0.30 16.26
CA GLY A 66 21.78 -0.61 17.37
C GLY A 66 20.38 -1.24 17.38
N ILE A 67 19.43 -0.73 16.59
CA ILE A 67 18.07 -1.31 16.47
C ILE A 67 17.64 -1.52 15.01
N THR A 68 18.60 -1.57 14.08
CA THR A 68 18.32 -1.73 12.65
C THR A 68 17.55 -3.02 12.37
N GLY A 69 16.51 -2.93 11.54
CA GLY A 69 15.62 -4.04 11.18
C GLY A 69 14.37 -4.18 12.05
N ILE A 70 14.21 -3.36 13.10
CA ILE A 70 13.05 -3.46 14.00
C ILE A 70 11.72 -3.19 13.28
N SER A 71 11.67 -2.25 12.33
CA SER A 71 10.46 -1.96 11.54
C SER A 71 10.01 -3.19 10.75
N HIS A 72 10.95 -3.92 10.19
CA HIS A 72 10.69 -5.16 9.46
C HIS A 72 10.27 -6.28 10.42
N VAL A 73 10.91 -6.41 11.58
CA VAL A 73 10.48 -7.39 12.59
C VAL A 73 9.04 -7.12 13.03
N VAL A 74 8.67 -5.86 13.27
CA VAL A 74 7.29 -5.49 13.62
C VAL A 74 6.31 -5.88 12.51
N GLU A 75 6.65 -5.65 11.24
CA GLU A 75 5.85 -6.10 10.09
C GLU A 75 5.61 -7.63 10.14
N HIS A 76 6.65 -8.44 10.39
CA HIS A 76 6.49 -9.89 10.55
C HIS A 76 5.62 -10.26 11.75
N MET A 77 5.80 -9.57 12.88
CA MET A 77 5.09 -9.87 14.12
C MET A 77 3.61 -9.53 14.05
N MET A 78 3.19 -8.60 13.19
CA MET A 78 1.76 -8.33 12.94
C MET A 78 0.98 -9.57 12.44
N PHE A 79 1.68 -10.57 11.88
CA PHE A 79 1.08 -11.81 11.39
C PHE A 79 1.23 -12.99 12.36
N LYS A 80 1.78 -12.79 13.56
CA LYS A 80 2.04 -13.85 14.54
C LYS A 80 1.00 -13.97 15.66
N GLY A 81 -0.08 -13.20 15.58
CA GLY A 81 -1.20 -13.23 16.53
C GLY A 81 -1.58 -11.83 16.99
N THR A 82 -2.86 -11.65 17.31
CA THR A 82 -3.44 -10.43 17.87
C THR A 82 -3.98 -10.69 19.26
#